data_AF-A0A833TUR2-F1
#
_entry.id   AF-A0A833TUR2-F1
#
_cell.length_a   1.000
_cell.length_b   1.000
_cell.length_c   1.000
_cell.angle_alpha   90.00
_cell.angle_beta   90.00
_cell.angle_gamma   90.00
#
_symmetry.space_group_name_H-M   'P 1'
#
loop_
_entity.id
_entity.type
_entity.pdbx_description
1 polymer ?
#
loop_
_entity_poly.entity_id
_entity_poly.type
_entity_poly.pdbx_seq_one_letter_code
_entity_poly.pdbx_strand_id
1 'polypeptide(L)'
;MEHYWCLLRHQQKWQQHISTLGTRRRPQGEAALDTVEENIEVFAERPQGKKIEKERERKRKSMEGKESEISISLAKMTEDRATTMEERRNAQLKADEKSEKIFELKKKKFELEKKKFEGKMMMLDLRGMNAMQQEYFRNIQVAIFEESKSHSGGRSNSHSTPYYVDI
;
A
#
# COMPACT_ATOMS: atom_id res chain seq x y z
N MET A 1 -40.76 9.76 71.89
CA MET A 1 -41.64 8.90 71.07
C MET A 1 -40.78 8.26 70.00
N GLU A 2 -40.29 7.04 70.23
CA GLU A 2 -39.53 6.30 69.22
C GLU A 2 -40.47 5.86 68.09
N HIS A 3 -40.02 5.97 66.85
CA HIS A 3 -40.80 5.61 65.68
C HIS A 3 -41.07 4.10 65.67
N TYR A 4 -42.33 3.68 65.44
CA TYR A 4 -42.76 2.27 65.48
C TYR A 4 -41.88 1.31 64.66
N TRP A 5 -41.24 1.82 63.62
CA TRP A 5 -40.29 1.07 62.80
C TRP A 5 -39.04 0.60 63.58
N CYS A 6 -38.55 1.38 64.54
CA CYS A 6 -37.40 1.03 65.38
C CYS A 6 -37.70 -0.15 66.32
N LEU A 7 -38.97 -0.34 66.72
CA LEU A 7 -39.42 -1.48 67.52
C LEU A 7 -39.59 -2.73 66.64
N LEU A 8 -40.14 -2.58 65.44
CA LEU A 8 -40.47 -3.70 64.56
C LEU A 8 -39.23 -4.39 63.97
N ARG A 9 -38.16 -3.64 63.67
CA ARG A 9 -36.93 -4.21 63.06
C ARG A 9 -36.22 -5.25 63.95
N HIS A 10 -36.47 -5.24 65.25
CA HIS A 10 -35.85 -6.17 66.21
C HIS A 10 -36.75 -7.37 66.54
N GLN A 11 -37.95 -7.47 65.96
CA GLN A 11 -38.79 -8.66 66.13
C GLN A 11 -38.15 -9.88 65.45
N GLN A 12 -38.15 -11.01 66.17
CA GLN A 12 -37.64 -12.30 65.72
C GLN A 12 -38.16 -12.70 64.33
N LYS A 13 -39.44 -12.42 64.04
CA LYS A 13 -40.10 -12.73 62.76
C LYS A 13 -39.45 -11.99 61.57
N TRP A 14 -39.02 -10.74 61.79
CA TRP A 14 -38.37 -9.94 60.76
C TRP A 14 -36.91 -10.35 60.56
N GLN A 15 -36.20 -10.73 61.63
CA GLN A 15 -34.83 -11.24 61.52
C GLN A 15 -34.75 -12.58 60.78
N GLN A 16 -35.73 -13.48 60.99
CA GLN A 16 -35.82 -14.75 60.24
C GLN A 16 -35.97 -14.51 58.73
N HIS A 17 -36.80 -13.55 58.34
CA HIS A 17 -37.01 -13.20 56.93
C HIS A 17 -35.75 -12.59 56.28
N ILE A 18 -35.01 -11.76 56.99
CA ILE A 18 -33.73 -11.19 56.49
C ILE A 18 -32.68 -12.30 56.34
N SER A 19 -32.63 -13.24 57.30
CA SER A 19 -31.67 -14.35 57.30
C SER A 19 -31.91 -15.34 56.14
N THR A 20 -33.17 -15.55 55.75
CA THR A 20 -33.53 -16.41 54.60
C THR A 20 -33.37 -15.73 53.25
N LEU A 21 -33.39 -14.39 53.19
CA LEU A 21 -33.09 -13.64 51.96
C LEU A 21 -31.60 -13.70 51.58
N GLY A 22 -30.70 -13.82 52.55
CA GLY A 22 -29.25 -13.90 52.32
C GLY A 22 -28.76 -15.25 51.76
N THR A 23 -29.50 -16.33 51.98
CA THR A 23 -29.06 -17.70 51.67
C THR A 23 -29.43 -18.18 50.26
N ARG A 24 -30.15 -17.37 49.45
CA ARG A 24 -30.42 -17.69 48.03
C ARG A 24 -29.35 -17.18 47.05
N ARG A 25 -28.24 -16.61 47.53
CA ARG A 25 -27.06 -16.35 46.70
C ARG A 25 -26.06 -17.49 46.91
N ARG A 26 -26.00 -18.41 45.94
CA ARG A 26 -25.01 -19.49 45.86
C ARG A 26 -23.60 -18.87 45.89
N PRO A 27 -22.74 -19.16 46.89
CA PRO A 27 -21.34 -18.78 46.80
C PRO A 27 -20.63 -19.78 45.89
N GLN A 28 -20.03 -19.26 44.83
CA GLN A 28 -19.05 -19.94 44.00
C GLN A 28 -17.69 -19.75 44.69
N GLY A 29 -17.02 -20.84 45.06
CA GLY A 29 -15.61 -20.78 45.52
C GLY A 29 -15.18 -21.87 46.52
N GLU A 30 -14.46 -22.86 45.98
CA GLU A 30 -13.29 -23.56 46.56
C GLU A 30 -13.42 -24.61 47.68
N ALA A 31 -13.19 -25.86 47.25
CA ALA A 31 -12.36 -26.93 47.82
C ALA A 31 -12.68 -27.55 49.20
N ALA A 32 -13.24 -28.76 49.18
CA ALA A 32 -12.86 -29.86 50.06
C ALA A 32 -13.15 -31.21 49.36
N LEU A 33 -12.16 -32.09 49.36
CA LEU A 33 -12.21 -33.46 48.84
C LEU A 33 -13.19 -34.31 49.66
N ASP A 34 -14.14 -34.98 49.00
CA ASP A 34 -14.48 -36.39 49.32
C ASP A 34 -15.23 -37.06 48.16
N THR A 35 -15.08 -38.38 48.05
CA THR A 35 -15.21 -39.18 46.83
C THR A 35 -16.55 -39.92 46.80
N VAL A 36 -17.56 -39.52 46.01
CA VAL A 36 -18.73 -40.38 45.71
C VAL A 36 -19.36 -40.05 44.34
N GLU A 37 -19.41 -41.10 43.51
CA GLU A 37 -20.30 -41.39 42.38
C GLU A 37 -20.42 -40.46 41.17
N GLU A 38 -20.40 -41.13 40.01
CA GLU A 38 -20.93 -40.68 38.73
C GLU A 38 -22.19 -39.82 38.89
N ASN A 39 -22.05 -38.53 38.61
CA ASN A 39 -23.12 -37.78 38.00
C ASN A 39 -22.55 -37.21 36.70
N ILE A 40 -22.73 -37.96 35.61
CA ILE A 40 -22.83 -37.34 34.28
C ILE A 40 -24.08 -36.46 34.37
N GLU A 41 -23.91 -35.25 34.90
CA GLU A 41 -24.90 -34.19 34.80
C GLU A 41 -24.93 -33.85 33.31
N VAL A 42 -25.72 -34.62 32.56
CA VAL A 42 -26.20 -34.24 31.24
C VAL A 42 -26.87 -32.90 31.51
N PHE A 43 -26.15 -31.82 31.23
CA PHE A 43 -26.72 -30.50 31.10
C PHE A 43 -27.71 -30.59 29.95
N ALA A 44 -28.91 -31.08 30.24
CA ALA A 44 -30.08 -30.86 29.41
C ALA A 44 -30.28 -29.35 29.45
N GLU A 45 -29.64 -28.66 28.50
CA GLU A 45 -29.81 -27.24 28.27
C GLU A 45 -31.32 -27.01 28.22
N ARG A 46 -31.84 -26.24 29.19
CA ARG A 46 -33.27 -25.92 29.21
C ARG A 46 -33.62 -25.36 27.83
N PRO A 47 -34.72 -25.83 27.18
CA PRO A 47 -35.08 -25.35 25.86
C PRO A 47 -35.06 -23.83 25.84
N GLN A 48 -34.28 -23.26 24.93
CA GLN A 48 -34.11 -21.82 24.86
C GLN A 48 -35.49 -21.18 24.72
N GLY A 49 -35.84 -20.33 25.68
CA GLY A 49 -37.19 -19.81 25.78
C GLY A 49 -37.59 -19.08 24.49
N LYS A 50 -38.87 -19.14 24.15
CA LYS A 50 -39.47 -18.50 22.96
C LYS A 50 -39.05 -17.03 22.76
N LYS A 51 -38.72 -16.31 23.84
CA LYS A 51 -38.22 -14.93 23.79
C LYS A 51 -36.82 -14.82 23.16
N ILE A 52 -35.90 -15.71 23.54
CA ILE A 52 -34.51 -15.74 23.06
C ILE A 52 -34.47 -16.21 21.60
N GLU A 53 -35.27 -17.21 21.25
CA GLU A 53 -35.41 -17.69 19.86
C GLU A 53 -35.94 -16.58 18.93
N LYS A 54 -37.03 -15.89 19.32
CA LYS A 54 -37.59 -14.77 18.55
C LYS A 54 -36.62 -13.60 18.40
N GLU A 55 -35.77 -13.34 19.39
CA GLU A 55 -34.72 -12.33 19.28
C GLU A 55 -33.63 -12.74 18.28
N ARG A 56 -33.19 -14.00 18.32
CA ARG A 56 -32.19 -14.55 17.38
C ARG A 56 -32.70 -14.55 15.94
N GLU A 57 -33.96 -14.94 15.75
CA GLU A 57 -34.66 -14.91 14.45
C GLU A 57 -34.71 -13.49 13.89
N ARG A 58 -35.05 -12.49 14.73
CA ARG A 58 -35.04 -11.07 14.35
C ARG A 58 -33.64 -10.59 13.96
N LYS A 59 -32.61 -11.00 14.70
CA LYS A 59 -31.22 -10.67 14.37
C LYS A 59 -30.79 -11.29 13.04
N ARG A 60 -31.14 -12.56 12.77
CA ARG A 60 -30.88 -13.20 11.47
C ARG A 60 -31.53 -12.45 10.31
N LYS A 61 -32.84 -12.19 10.38
CA LYS A 61 -33.58 -11.44 9.34
C LYS A 61 -33.08 -10.01 9.17
N SER A 62 -32.58 -9.39 10.23
CA SER A 62 -31.97 -8.06 10.14
C SER A 62 -30.63 -8.08 9.41
N MET A 63 -29.89 -9.18 9.43
CA MET A 63 -28.59 -9.33 8.77
C MET A 63 -28.68 -9.93 7.37
N GLU A 64 -29.81 -10.57 7.05
CA GLU A 64 -30.09 -11.17 5.75
C GLU A 64 -29.99 -10.13 4.63
N GLY A 65 -29.15 -10.42 3.62
CA GLY A 65 -28.87 -9.52 2.49
C GLY A 65 -27.80 -8.43 2.73
N LYS A 66 -27.46 -8.10 3.99
CA LYS A 66 -26.41 -7.10 4.28
C LYS A 66 -25.01 -7.61 3.95
N GLU A 67 -24.75 -8.90 4.12
CA GLU A 67 -23.45 -9.52 3.81
C GLU A 67 -23.15 -9.45 2.30
N SER A 68 -24.15 -9.65 1.45
CA SER A 68 -24.01 -9.47 0.00
C SER A 68 -23.76 -8.02 -0.39
N GLU A 69 -24.46 -7.07 0.24
CA GLU A 69 -24.28 -5.64 -0.03
C GLU A 69 -22.88 -5.17 0.36
N ILE A 70 -22.38 -5.61 1.52
CA ILE A 70 -21.00 -5.36 1.96
C ILE A 70 -20.01 -5.99 0.99
N SER A 71 -20.23 -7.23 0.55
CA SER A 71 -19.33 -7.93 -0.38
C SER A 71 -19.26 -7.23 -1.74
N ILE A 72 -20.41 -6.78 -2.27
CA ILE A 72 -20.49 -6.02 -3.52
C ILE A 72 -19.78 -4.67 -3.38
N SER A 73 -20.01 -3.96 -2.26
CA SER A 73 -19.34 -2.69 -1.98
C SER A 73 -17.82 -2.84 -1.89
N LEU A 74 -17.35 -3.88 -1.19
CA LEU A 74 -15.92 -4.21 -1.10
C LEU A 74 -15.33 -4.54 -2.47
N ALA A 75 -15.99 -5.37 -3.27
CA ALA A 75 -15.54 -5.70 -4.63
C ALA A 75 -15.39 -4.43 -5.49
N LYS A 76 -16.39 -3.55 -5.45
CA LYS A 76 -16.36 -2.28 -6.16
C LYS A 76 -15.20 -1.40 -5.68
N MET A 77 -14.99 -1.26 -4.38
CA MET A 77 -13.87 -0.49 -3.83
C MET A 77 -12.51 -1.07 -4.24
N THR A 78 -12.38 -2.39 -4.31
CA THR A 78 -11.14 -3.03 -4.75
C THR A 78 -10.87 -2.79 -6.24
N GLU A 79 -11.92 -2.82 -7.06
CA GLU A 79 -11.82 -2.51 -8.50
C GLU A 79 -11.47 -1.03 -8.72
N ASP A 80 -12.18 -0.11 -8.07
CA ASP A 80 -11.91 1.34 -8.14
C ASP A 80 -10.47 1.67 -7.69
N ARG A 81 -9.96 0.96 -6.66
CA ARG A 81 -8.58 1.11 -6.23
C ARG A 81 -7.60 0.58 -7.28
N ALA A 82 -7.90 -0.56 -7.89
CA ALA A 82 -7.05 -1.15 -8.93
C ALA A 82 -6.97 -0.24 -10.16
N THR A 83 -8.09 0.27 -10.64
CA THR A 83 -8.15 1.20 -11.79
C THR A 83 -7.41 2.50 -11.49
N THR A 84 -7.64 3.10 -10.33
CA THR A 84 -6.94 4.34 -9.93
C THR A 84 -5.43 4.16 -9.87
N MET A 85 -4.95 3.02 -9.34
CA MET A 85 -3.52 2.73 -9.27
C MET A 85 -2.90 2.51 -10.66
N GLU A 86 -3.62 1.82 -11.55
CA GLU A 86 -3.18 1.56 -12.91
C GLU A 86 -3.16 2.86 -13.74
N GLU A 87 -4.18 3.70 -13.63
CA GLU A 87 -4.22 5.02 -14.26
C GLU A 87 -3.06 5.91 -13.80
N ARG A 88 -2.77 5.92 -12.49
CA ARG A 88 -1.63 6.64 -11.94
C ARG A 88 -0.30 6.13 -12.50
N ARG A 89 -0.12 4.81 -12.58
CA ARG A 89 1.08 4.20 -13.16
C ARG A 89 1.23 4.59 -14.62
N ASN A 90 0.17 4.50 -15.40
CA ASN A 90 0.17 4.86 -16.82
C ASN A 90 0.41 6.36 -17.06
N ALA A 91 -0.13 7.22 -16.19
CA ALA A 91 0.15 8.66 -16.23
C ALA A 91 1.64 8.95 -15.98
N GLN A 92 2.25 8.27 -15.01
CA GLN A 92 3.68 8.40 -14.72
C GLN A 92 4.53 7.92 -15.90
N LEU A 93 4.25 6.72 -16.44
CA LEU A 93 4.98 6.20 -17.60
C LEU A 93 4.92 7.16 -18.80
N LYS A 94 3.74 7.72 -19.09
CA LYS A 94 3.59 8.72 -20.15
C LYS A 94 4.37 10.01 -19.87
N ALA A 95 4.48 10.42 -18.61
CA ALA A 95 5.27 11.60 -18.23
C ALA A 95 6.77 11.32 -18.39
N ASP A 96 7.23 10.13 -17.98
CA ASP A 96 8.62 9.71 -18.09
C ASP A 96 9.03 9.60 -19.56
N GLU A 97 8.22 8.94 -20.41
CA GLU A 97 8.46 8.89 -21.87
C GLU A 97 8.55 10.28 -22.51
N LYS A 98 7.69 11.23 -22.09
CA LYS A 98 7.74 12.61 -22.60
C LYS A 98 9.04 13.29 -22.17
N SER A 99 9.47 13.08 -20.92
CA SER A 99 10.70 13.66 -20.39
C SER A 99 11.93 13.13 -21.14
N GLU A 100 11.97 11.83 -21.42
CA GLU A 100 13.05 11.16 -22.14
C GLU A 100 13.11 11.64 -23.60
N LYS A 101 11.96 11.70 -24.29
CA LYS A 101 11.86 12.26 -25.66
C LYS A 101 12.34 13.72 -25.71
N ILE A 102 11.99 14.54 -24.73
CA ILE A 102 12.46 15.93 -24.65
C ILE A 102 13.97 15.98 -24.44
N PHE A 103 14.51 15.12 -23.57
CA PHE A 103 15.94 15.04 -23.32
C PHE A 103 16.72 14.64 -24.58
N GLU A 104 16.27 13.60 -25.30
CA GLU A 104 16.88 13.18 -26.55
C GLU A 104 16.85 14.28 -27.63
N LEU A 105 15.71 14.96 -27.78
CA LEU A 105 15.58 16.06 -28.74
C LEU A 105 16.54 17.22 -28.39
N LYS A 106 16.65 17.57 -27.10
CA LYS A 106 17.62 18.57 -26.64
C LYS A 106 19.06 18.14 -26.92
N LYS A 107 19.40 16.88 -26.66
CA LYS A 107 20.73 16.31 -26.96
C LYS A 107 21.04 16.38 -28.45
N LYS A 108 20.13 15.92 -29.32
CA LYS A 108 20.28 15.99 -30.78
C LYS A 108 20.43 17.43 -31.28
N LYS A 109 19.64 18.36 -30.72
CA LYS A 109 19.74 19.79 -31.06
C LYS A 109 21.11 20.35 -30.66
N PHE A 110 21.58 20.04 -29.46
CA PHE A 110 22.90 20.45 -28.98
C PHE A 110 24.03 19.90 -29.85
N GLU A 111 23.99 18.61 -30.20
CA GLU A 111 24.97 17.99 -31.10
C GLU A 111 24.97 18.64 -32.50
N LEU A 112 23.78 18.98 -33.03
CA LEU A 112 23.67 19.69 -34.30
C LEU A 112 24.27 21.10 -34.22
N GLU A 113 24.01 21.83 -33.15
CA GLU A 113 24.57 23.16 -32.92
C GLU A 113 26.10 23.11 -32.73
N LYS A 114 26.61 22.12 -31.98
CA LYS A 114 28.04 21.84 -31.84
C LYS A 114 28.68 21.61 -33.21
N LYS A 115 28.15 20.69 -34.02
CA LYS A 115 28.66 20.42 -35.38
C LYS A 115 28.62 21.65 -36.30
N LYS A 116 27.57 22.46 -36.21
CA LYS A 116 27.48 23.73 -36.96
C LYS A 116 28.56 24.72 -36.55
N PHE A 117 28.81 24.86 -35.25
CA PHE A 117 29.87 25.71 -34.73
C PHE A 117 31.25 25.21 -35.18
N GLU A 118 31.52 23.91 -35.01
CA GLU A 118 32.78 23.29 -35.42
C GLU A 118 33.05 23.47 -36.92
N GLY A 119 32.04 23.22 -37.76
CA GLY A 119 32.17 23.44 -39.20
C GLY A 119 32.50 24.89 -39.55
N LYS A 120 31.87 25.87 -38.86
CA LYS A 120 32.20 27.29 -39.04
C LYS A 120 33.64 27.61 -38.60
N MET A 121 34.08 27.07 -37.47
CA MET A 121 35.45 27.29 -36.98
C MET A 121 36.49 26.69 -37.91
N MET A 122 36.26 25.48 -38.43
CA MET A 122 37.16 24.82 -39.38
C MET A 122 37.26 25.56 -40.72
N MET A 123 36.20 26.26 -41.15
CA MET A 123 36.20 27.07 -42.37
C MET A 123 36.66 28.53 -42.17
N LEU A 124 36.94 28.94 -40.94
CA LEU A 124 37.31 30.32 -40.63
C LEU A 124 38.73 30.62 -41.15
N ASP A 125 38.85 31.57 -42.08
CA ASP A 125 40.15 32.09 -42.51
C ASP A 125 40.69 33.10 -41.49
N LEU A 126 41.94 32.89 -41.08
CA LEU A 126 42.61 33.64 -40.03
C LEU A 126 43.60 34.67 -40.57
N ARG A 127 43.90 34.65 -41.89
CA ARG A 127 44.94 35.49 -42.50
C ARG A 127 44.71 37.00 -42.32
N GLY A 128 43.45 37.43 -42.19
CA GLY A 128 43.08 38.83 -41.98
C GLY A 128 43.07 39.30 -40.51
N MET A 129 43.35 38.41 -39.56
CA MET A 129 43.26 38.71 -38.12
C MET A 129 44.62 39.09 -37.51
N ASN A 130 44.61 39.72 -36.34
CA ASN A 130 45.86 40.00 -35.61
C ASN A 130 46.46 38.73 -34.98
N ALA A 131 47.73 38.78 -34.54
CA ALA A 131 48.45 37.60 -34.05
C ALA A 131 47.74 36.87 -32.88
N MET A 132 47.21 37.61 -31.90
CA MET A 132 46.51 37.02 -30.75
C MET A 132 45.19 36.34 -31.16
N GLN A 133 44.43 36.96 -32.07
CA GLN A 133 43.20 36.38 -32.60
C GLN A 133 43.49 35.12 -33.43
N GLN A 134 44.53 35.17 -34.27
CA GLN A 134 44.95 34.01 -35.05
C GLN A 134 45.30 32.84 -34.14
N GLU A 135 46.09 33.06 -33.09
CA GLU A 135 46.46 32.01 -32.15
C GLU A 135 45.24 31.45 -31.41
N TYR A 136 44.35 32.31 -30.92
CA TYR A 136 43.12 31.92 -30.24
C TYR A 136 42.25 30.99 -31.11
N PHE A 137 41.96 31.38 -32.35
CA PHE A 137 41.13 30.56 -33.24
C PHE A 137 41.85 29.33 -33.78
N ARG A 138 43.18 29.38 -33.98
CA ARG A 138 43.99 28.19 -34.31
C ARG A 138 43.89 27.15 -33.21
N ASN A 139 43.98 27.53 -31.95
CA ASN A 139 43.86 26.61 -30.83
C ASN A 139 42.49 25.92 -30.81
N ILE A 140 41.42 26.65 -31.11
CA ILE A 140 40.06 26.09 -31.24
C ILE A 140 39.98 25.10 -32.42
N GLN A 141 40.53 25.45 -33.60
CA GLN A 141 40.57 24.55 -34.76
C GLN A 141 41.31 23.25 -34.47
N VAL A 142 42.46 23.33 -33.78
CA VAL A 142 43.26 22.17 -33.38
C VAL A 142 42.48 21.28 -32.40
N ALA A 143 41.86 21.86 -31.37
CA ALA A 143 41.07 21.11 -30.40
C ALA A 143 39.92 20.33 -31.07
N ILE A 144 39.20 20.97 -32.00
CA ILE A 144 38.13 20.32 -32.78
C ILE A 144 38.69 19.16 -33.62
N PHE A 145 39.83 19.38 -34.28
CA PHE A 145 40.47 18.35 -35.10
C PHE A 145 40.90 17.13 -34.25
N GLU A 146 41.50 17.35 -33.10
CA GLU A 146 41.90 16.28 -32.17
C GLU A 146 40.70 15.49 -31.63
N GLU A 147 39.62 16.19 -31.22
CA GLU A 147 38.39 15.53 -30.76
C GLU A 147 37.78 14.65 -31.86
N SER A 148 37.74 15.14 -33.10
CA SER A 148 37.22 14.37 -34.25
C SER A 148 38.05 13.12 -34.59
N LYS A 149 39.39 13.21 -34.43
CA LYS A 149 40.31 12.09 -34.63
C LYS A 149 40.11 11.01 -33.57
N SER A 150 39.87 11.38 -32.32
CA SER A 150 39.60 10.44 -31.23
C SER A 150 38.29 9.67 -31.42
N HIS A 151 37.26 10.31 -31.98
CA HIS A 151 35.95 9.68 -32.25
C HIS A 151 35.97 8.71 -33.45
N SER A 152 36.84 8.92 -34.44
CA SER A 152 36.90 8.10 -35.65
C SER A 152 37.69 6.78 -35.48
N GLY A 153 38.54 6.68 -34.46
CA GLY A 153 39.32 5.47 -34.15
C GLY A 153 38.51 4.30 -33.56
N GLY A 154 37.23 4.50 -33.23
CA GLY A 154 36.37 3.52 -32.56
C GLY A 154 35.45 2.69 -33.47
N ARG A 155 35.51 2.83 -34.80
CA ARG A 155 34.72 1.97 -35.72
C ARG A 155 35.33 0.57 -35.76
N SER A 156 34.90 -0.28 -34.82
CA SER A 156 35.18 -1.72 -34.82
C SER A 156 34.62 -2.34 -36.09
N ASN A 157 35.51 -2.80 -36.97
CA ASN A 157 35.16 -3.66 -38.10
C ASN A 157 34.77 -5.05 -37.57
N SER A 158 33.55 -5.22 -37.09
CA SER A 158 33.01 -6.55 -36.80
C SER A 158 32.78 -7.26 -38.14
N HIS A 159 33.71 -8.13 -38.53
CA HIS A 159 33.50 -9.09 -39.61
C HIS A 159 32.31 -9.99 -39.27
N SER A 160 31.24 -9.87 -40.05
CA SER A 160 30.11 -10.79 -40.01
C SER A 160 30.54 -12.12 -40.62
N THR A 161 30.59 -13.18 -39.80
CA THR A 161 30.82 -14.55 -40.28
C THR A 161 29.56 -15.05 -41.00
N PRO A 162 29.68 -15.62 -42.22
CA PRO A 162 28.54 -16.20 -42.92
C PRO A 162 28.16 -17.53 -42.27
N TYR A 163 26.91 -17.67 -41.85
CA TYR A 163 26.34 -18.95 -41.45
C TYR A 163 26.19 -19.84 -42.69
N TYR A 164 26.91 -20.96 -42.72
CA TYR A 164 26.62 -22.08 -43.62
C TYR A 164 25.35 -22.78 -43.12
N VAL A 165 24.38 -22.96 -44.02
CA VAL A 165 23.21 -23.81 -43.82
C VAL A 165 23.51 -25.10 -44.58
N ASP A 166 23.74 -26.19 -43.86
CA ASP A 166 23.81 -27.53 -44.44
C ASP A 166 22.40 -27.97 -44.89
N ILE A 167 22.32 -28.52 -46.10
CA ILE A 167 21.14 -29.17 -46.71
C ILE A 167 21.25 -30.68 -46.48
#